data_AF-A0A3Q4H660-F1
#
_entry.id   AF-A0A3Q4H660-F1
#
_cell.length_a   1.000
_cell.length_b   1.000
_cell.length_c   1.000
_cell.angle_alpha   90.00
_cell.angle_beta   90.00
_cell.angle_gamma   90.00
#
_symmetry.space_group_name_H-M   'P 1'
#
loop_
_entity.id
_entity.type
_entity.pdbx_description
1 polymer ?
#
loop_
_entity_poly.entity_id
_entity_poly.type
_entity_poly.pdbx_seq_one_letter_code
_entity_poly.pdbx_strand_id
1 'polypeptide(L)'
;MQIIVLFSFFSRKRWKCGGVWGKLQRGVSVSSIQPWHGKFSSHHRPQMSLPGLTLFCRAHYTDLASVRNMSENQKIKELIPAGKKVWIGLFRDSWKWIDGSNSSFRYWNTKEPNNNFEKEMCVSAYFEKEGKWEDWNCDYKRAFVCYNKQKTFPVTIS
;
A
#
# COMPACT_ATOMS: atom_id res chain seq x y z
N MET A 1 13.39 -62.11 -8.64
CA MET A 1 13.47 -60.76 -8.05
C MET A 1 13.49 -59.73 -9.17
N GLN A 2 12.41 -58.97 -9.34
CA GLN A 2 12.40 -57.68 -10.03
C GLN A 2 11.36 -56.82 -9.30
N ILE A 3 11.80 -55.66 -8.81
CA ILE A 3 10.98 -54.67 -8.10
C ILE A 3 10.36 -53.77 -9.16
N ILE A 4 9.03 -53.81 -9.30
CA ILE A 4 8.28 -52.86 -10.14
C ILE A 4 7.94 -51.65 -9.25
N VAL A 5 8.52 -50.51 -9.57
CA VAL A 5 8.18 -49.21 -8.97
C VAL A 5 6.88 -48.72 -9.60
N LEU A 6 5.79 -48.70 -8.84
CA LEU A 6 4.53 -48.09 -9.26
C LEU A 6 4.67 -46.56 -9.22
N PHE A 7 4.88 -45.94 -10.37
CA PHE A 7 4.68 -44.50 -10.55
C PHE A 7 3.18 -44.22 -10.69
N SER A 8 2.59 -43.60 -9.67
CA SER A 8 1.24 -43.07 -9.71
C SER A 8 1.12 -42.01 -10.81
N PHE A 9 0.28 -42.29 -11.82
CA PHE A 9 -0.06 -41.37 -12.90
C PHE A 9 -0.73 -40.09 -12.36
N PHE A 10 0.01 -38.98 -12.27
CA PHE A 10 -0.58 -37.65 -12.14
C PHE A 10 -1.11 -37.19 -13.51
N SER A 11 -2.43 -37.27 -13.72
CA SER A 11 -3.10 -36.65 -14.87
C SER A 11 -2.95 -35.14 -14.83
N ARG A 12 -2.10 -34.56 -15.69
CA ARG A 12 -1.96 -33.11 -15.89
C ARG A 12 -3.12 -32.60 -16.74
N LYS A 13 -4.18 -32.08 -16.12
CA LYS A 13 -5.22 -31.34 -16.86
C LYS A 13 -4.65 -29.99 -17.33
N ARG A 14 -4.60 -29.80 -18.66
CA ARG A 14 -4.09 -28.60 -19.35
C ARG A 14 -5.30 -27.79 -19.83
N TRP A 15 -5.38 -26.51 -19.44
CA TRP A 15 -6.48 -25.62 -19.87
C TRP A 15 -5.96 -24.60 -20.89
N LYS A 16 -6.82 -24.17 -21.82
CA LYS A 16 -6.57 -23.11 -22.80
C LYS A 16 -7.40 -21.88 -22.40
N CYS A 17 -6.76 -20.72 -22.25
CA CYS A 17 -7.39 -19.40 -22.30
C CYS A 17 -6.69 -18.60 -23.39
N GLY A 18 -7.43 -18.11 -24.39
CA GLY A 18 -6.91 -17.20 -25.41
C GLY A 18 -5.72 -17.70 -26.24
N GLY A 19 -5.58 -19.01 -26.45
CA GLY A 19 -4.54 -19.58 -27.31
C GLY A 19 -3.12 -19.67 -26.71
N VAL A 20 -2.90 -19.19 -25.48
CA VAL A 20 -1.60 -19.27 -24.81
C VAL A 20 -1.55 -20.46 -23.84
N TRP A 21 -0.53 -21.29 -23.95
CA TRP A 21 -0.30 -22.40 -23.03
C TRP A 21 0.43 -21.90 -21.77
N GLY A 22 -0.30 -21.68 -20.68
CA GLY A 22 0.29 -21.40 -19.37
C GLY A 22 0.66 -22.69 -18.61
N LYS A 23 1.82 -22.71 -17.94
CA LYS A 23 2.11 -23.69 -16.88
C LYS A 23 1.41 -23.22 -15.60
N LEU A 24 0.63 -24.10 -14.96
CA LEU A 24 0.12 -23.85 -13.61
C LEU A 24 1.32 -23.76 -12.67
N GLN A 25 1.62 -22.58 -12.13
CA GLN A 25 2.52 -22.49 -10.99
C GLN A 25 1.83 -23.21 -9.82
N ARG A 26 2.54 -24.18 -9.23
CA ARG A 26 2.05 -24.92 -8.08
C ARG A 26 1.85 -23.94 -6.92
N GLY A 27 0.62 -23.88 -6.42
CA GLY A 27 0.30 -23.48 -5.05
C GLY A 27 0.50 -22.02 -4.71
N VAL A 28 -0.53 -21.19 -4.92
CA VAL A 28 -0.80 -20.13 -3.95
C VAL A 28 -1.81 -20.74 -2.98
N SER A 29 -1.37 -21.11 -1.77
CA SER A 29 -2.32 -21.49 -0.73
C SER A 29 -3.15 -20.26 -0.37
N VAL A 30 -4.45 -20.43 -0.11
CA VAL A 30 -5.29 -19.32 0.39
C VAL A 30 -4.71 -18.73 1.70
N SER A 31 -3.88 -19.49 2.41
CA SER A 31 -3.12 -19.04 3.59
C SER A 31 -1.89 -18.15 3.31
N SER A 32 -1.55 -17.87 2.04
CA SER A 32 -0.33 -17.14 1.66
C SER A 32 -0.59 -15.77 1.01
N ILE A 33 -1.86 -15.37 0.82
CA ILE A 33 -2.16 -13.97 0.50
C ILE A 33 -1.84 -13.18 1.78
N GLN A 34 -0.68 -12.52 1.82
CA GLN A 34 -0.38 -11.67 2.97
C GLN A 34 -1.54 -10.67 3.17
N PRO A 35 -1.94 -10.36 4.42
CA PRO A 35 -3.01 -9.39 4.76
C PRO A 35 -2.79 -7.97 4.19
N TRP A 36 -1.72 -7.76 3.44
CA TRP A 36 -1.21 -6.50 2.94
C TRP A 36 -1.26 -6.40 1.41
N HIS A 37 -1.40 -7.52 0.67
CA HIS A 37 -1.48 -7.46 -0.80
C HIS A 37 -2.71 -6.66 -1.23
N GLY A 38 -2.50 -5.61 -2.02
CA GLY A 38 -3.57 -4.73 -2.49
C GLY A 38 -4.10 -3.75 -1.44
N LYS A 39 -3.49 -3.66 -0.24
CA LYS A 39 -3.90 -2.68 0.78
C LYS A 39 -3.50 -1.25 0.40
N PHE A 40 -2.31 -1.08 -0.18
CA PHE A 40 -1.76 0.21 -0.58
C PHE A 40 -1.45 0.20 -2.08
N SER A 41 -1.66 1.34 -2.73
CA SER A 41 -1.37 1.52 -4.16
C SER A 41 -0.68 2.87 -4.38
N SER A 42 0.50 2.84 -4.99
CA SER A 42 1.34 4.01 -5.22
C SER A 42 1.14 4.63 -6.61
N HIS A 43 1.14 5.96 -6.67
CA HIS A 43 0.98 6.72 -7.90
C HIS A 43 2.10 7.74 -8.06
N HIS A 44 2.89 7.62 -9.14
CA HIS A 44 4.17 8.34 -9.29
C HIS A 44 4.13 9.57 -10.20
N ARG A 45 3.00 9.88 -10.85
CA ARG A 45 2.83 11.05 -11.74
C ARG A 45 1.88 12.07 -11.12
N PRO A 46 2.35 12.95 -10.23
CA PRO A 46 1.47 13.89 -9.55
C PRO A 46 1.09 15.05 -10.46
N GLN A 47 -0.21 15.22 -10.67
CA GLN A 47 -0.77 16.36 -11.41
C GLN A 47 -1.58 17.30 -10.49
N MET A 48 -1.89 16.88 -9.27
CA MET A 48 -2.89 17.50 -8.39
C MET A 48 -2.32 17.87 -7.02
N SER A 49 -2.96 18.83 -6.34
CA SER A 49 -2.76 19.17 -4.93
C SER A 49 -3.49 18.19 -4.01
N LEU A 50 -3.26 18.25 -2.69
CA LEU A 50 -3.86 17.31 -1.72
C LEU A 50 -5.37 17.08 -1.91
N PRO A 51 -6.25 18.10 -2.05
CA PRO A 51 -7.68 17.85 -2.26
C PRO A 51 -7.97 16.99 -3.50
N GLY A 52 -7.21 17.20 -4.58
CA GLY A 52 -7.31 16.39 -5.78
C GLY A 52 -6.84 14.95 -5.57
N LEU A 53 -5.81 14.73 -4.76
CA LEU A 53 -5.34 13.39 -4.39
C LEU A 53 -6.39 12.62 -3.61
N THR A 54 -7.05 13.28 -2.65
CA THR A 54 -8.16 12.71 -1.88
C THR A 54 -9.31 12.30 -2.80
N LEU A 55 -9.72 13.18 -3.71
CA LEU A 55 -10.78 12.88 -4.68
C LEU A 55 -10.41 11.68 -5.57
N PHE A 56 -9.17 11.66 -6.07
CA PHE A 56 -8.69 10.54 -6.88
C PHE A 56 -8.71 9.22 -6.11
N CYS A 57 -8.18 9.20 -4.88
CA CYS A 57 -8.17 7.97 -4.08
C CYS A 57 -9.59 7.52 -3.71
N ARG A 58 -10.54 8.43 -3.48
CA ARG A 58 -11.94 8.07 -3.24
C ARG A 58 -12.68 7.59 -4.49
N ALA A 59 -12.26 8.03 -5.67
CA ALA A 59 -12.85 7.59 -6.94
C ALA A 59 -12.40 6.18 -7.36
N HIS A 60 -11.15 5.81 -7.05
CA HIS A 60 -10.54 4.55 -7.51
C HIS A 60 -10.25 3.54 -6.39
N TYR A 61 -10.21 3.98 -5.14
CA TYR A 61 -9.85 3.20 -3.95
C TYR A 61 -10.77 3.58 -2.77
N THR A 62 -10.30 3.45 -1.53
CA THR A 62 -11.06 3.91 -0.35
C THR A 62 -10.75 5.36 -0.02
N ASP A 63 -9.48 5.69 0.25
CA ASP A 63 -9.04 7.06 0.53
C ASP A 63 -7.50 7.16 0.43
N LEU A 64 -6.92 8.34 0.69
CA LEU A 64 -5.48 8.52 0.84
C LEU A 64 -4.96 7.69 2.05
N ALA A 65 -3.74 7.18 1.95
CA ALA A 65 -3.27 6.17 2.89
C ALA A 65 -3.12 6.68 4.33
N SER A 66 -3.74 5.97 5.28
CA SER A 66 -3.40 6.06 6.70
C SER A 66 -2.30 5.06 7.07
N VAL A 67 -1.41 5.47 7.99
CA VAL A 67 -0.32 4.62 8.47
C VAL A 67 -0.50 4.33 9.95
N ARG A 68 -0.96 3.14 10.27
CA ARG A 68 -1.45 2.79 11.61
C ARG A 68 -0.39 2.19 12.52
N ASN A 69 0.73 1.73 11.95
CA ASN A 69 1.83 1.11 12.66
C ASN A 69 3.09 1.05 11.76
N MET A 70 4.21 0.65 12.35
CA MET A 70 5.50 0.52 11.65
C MET A 70 5.46 -0.47 10.49
N SER A 71 4.69 -1.56 10.62
CA SER A 71 4.53 -2.55 9.55
C SER A 71 3.96 -1.91 8.29
N GLU A 72 2.89 -1.12 8.41
CA GLU A 72 2.30 -0.37 7.30
C GLU A 72 3.26 0.65 6.69
N ASN A 73 4.04 1.35 7.53
CA ASN A 73 5.05 2.28 7.05
C ASN A 73 6.11 1.59 6.18
N GLN A 74 6.56 0.40 6.59
CA GLN A 74 7.51 -0.40 5.80
C GLN A 74 6.89 -0.89 4.47
N LYS A 75 5.61 -1.30 4.47
CA LYS A 75 4.94 -1.69 3.21
C LYS A 75 4.87 -0.53 2.24
N ILE A 76 4.50 0.65 2.74
CA ILE A 76 4.46 1.85 1.91
C ILE A 76 5.86 2.17 1.36
N LYS A 77 6.92 1.98 2.15
CA LYS A 77 8.30 2.11 1.69
C LYS A 77 8.67 1.14 0.57
N GLU A 78 8.24 -0.11 0.65
CA GLU A 78 8.50 -1.13 -0.39
C GLU A 78 7.83 -0.79 -1.73
N LEU A 79 6.71 -0.05 -1.72
CA LEU A 79 5.95 0.30 -2.94
C LEU A 79 6.51 1.51 -3.70
N ILE A 80 7.49 2.20 -3.14
CA ILE A 80 7.95 3.49 -3.67
C ILE A 80 9.43 3.42 -4.08
N PRO A 81 9.78 3.87 -5.29
CA PRO A 81 11.18 3.99 -5.69
C PRO A 81 12.00 4.85 -4.72
N ALA A 82 13.26 4.49 -4.54
CA ALA A 82 14.21 5.30 -3.78
C ALA A 82 14.26 6.75 -4.29
N GLY A 83 14.51 7.70 -3.39
CA GLY A 83 14.57 9.13 -3.73
C GLY A 83 13.24 9.85 -3.89
N LYS A 84 12.11 9.17 -3.66
CA LYS A 84 10.79 9.80 -3.74
C LYS A 84 10.25 10.18 -2.37
N LYS A 85 9.50 11.28 -2.36
CA LYS A 85 8.61 11.70 -1.27
C LYS A 85 7.18 11.42 -1.69
N VAL A 86 6.38 10.89 -0.78
CA VAL A 86 4.98 10.57 -1.07
C VAL A 86 4.03 11.17 -0.06
N TRP A 87 2.89 11.63 -0.55
CA TRP A 87 1.79 12.08 0.29
C TRP A 87 1.08 10.89 0.96
N ILE A 88 0.85 11.04 2.26
CA ILE A 88 -0.02 10.18 3.07
C ILE A 88 -1.16 11.02 3.65
N GLY A 89 -2.22 10.37 4.12
CA GLY A 89 -3.47 11.00 4.56
C GLY A 89 -3.45 11.70 5.91
N LEU A 90 -2.28 12.06 6.45
CA LEU A 90 -2.16 12.77 7.73
C LEU A 90 -2.12 14.28 7.48
N PHE A 91 -2.95 15.04 8.20
CA PHE A 91 -3.01 16.50 8.08
C PHE A 91 -2.90 17.18 9.46
N ARG A 92 -2.36 18.40 9.50
CA ARG A 92 -1.96 19.11 10.73
C ARG A 92 -3.12 19.46 11.66
N ASP A 93 -4.33 19.70 11.16
CA ASP A 93 -5.48 19.99 12.02
C ASP A 93 -5.79 18.78 12.92
N SER A 94 -5.31 18.91 14.17
CA SER A 94 -5.33 17.87 15.21
C SER A 94 -4.59 16.57 14.84
N TRP A 95 -3.68 16.57 13.87
CA TRP A 95 -2.99 15.38 13.35
C TRP A 95 -3.95 14.22 13.05
N LYS A 96 -5.04 14.52 12.34
CA LYS A 96 -6.06 13.53 11.99
C LYS A 96 -5.75 12.87 10.66
N TRP A 97 -6.25 11.64 10.50
CA TRP A 97 -6.20 10.94 9.23
C TRP A 97 -7.44 11.26 8.40
N ILE A 98 -7.26 11.50 7.11
CA ILE A 98 -8.34 11.89 6.18
C ILE A 98 -9.36 10.77 5.95
N ASP A 99 -8.95 9.51 6.16
CA ASP A 99 -9.83 8.33 6.13
C ASP A 99 -10.64 8.14 7.42
N GLY A 100 -10.47 9.04 8.41
CA GLY A 100 -11.14 8.96 9.72
C GLY A 100 -10.54 7.91 10.66
N SER A 101 -9.41 7.28 10.33
CA SER A 101 -8.76 6.31 11.20
C SER A 101 -8.23 6.96 12.48
N ASN A 102 -8.34 6.24 13.60
CA ASN A 102 -7.97 6.74 14.93
C ASN A 102 -6.57 6.28 15.39
N SER A 103 -5.59 6.21 14.48
CA SER A 103 -4.24 5.81 14.87
C SER A 103 -3.41 6.98 15.41
N SER A 104 -2.81 6.78 16.59
CA SER A 104 -1.82 7.68 17.21
C SER A 104 -0.38 7.43 16.74
N PHE A 105 -0.15 6.45 15.86
CA PHE A 105 1.21 6.14 15.36
C PHE A 105 1.80 7.33 14.60
N ARG A 106 3.01 7.75 14.96
CA ARG A 106 3.75 8.83 14.30
C ARG A 106 5.18 8.39 14.04
N TYR A 107 5.68 8.63 12.83
CA TYR A 107 7.03 8.23 12.43
C TYR A 107 7.81 9.43 11.85
N TRP A 108 7.84 10.51 12.61
CA TRP A 108 8.47 11.78 12.23
C TRP A 108 9.97 11.65 12.01
N ASN A 109 10.49 12.47 11.10
CA ASN A 109 11.91 12.69 10.94
C ASN A 109 12.46 13.56 12.09
N THR A 110 13.78 13.55 12.27
CA THR A 110 14.44 14.35 13.29
C THR A 110 14.15 15.83 13.05
N LYS A 111 13.64 16.54 14.08
CA LYS A 111 13.19 17.95 14.05
C LYS A 111 11.84 18.21 13.36
N GLU A 112 11.10 17.18 12.99
CA GLU A 112 9.74 17.30 12.45
C GLU A 112 8.67 16.93 13.48
N PRO A 113 7.45 17.47 13.35
CA PRO A 113 7.01 18.43 12.33
C PRO A 113 7.41 19.87 12.70
N ASN A 114 7.97 20.63 11.75
CA ASN A 114 8.56 21.95 12.03
C ASN A 114 7.65 23.15 11.68
N ASN A 115 6.58 22.93 10.90
CA ASN A 115 5.61 23.96 10.50
C ASN A 115 6.25 25.17 9.79
N ASN A 116 7.08 24.94 8.78
CA ASN A 116 7.85 26.01 8.16
C ASN A 116 6.94 27.12 7.61
N PHE A 117 7.22 28.37 7.99
CA PHE A 117 6.43 29.55 7.65
C PHE A 117 4.92 29.43 7.94
N GLU A 118 4.52 28.56 8.88
CA GLU A 118 3.13 28.28 9.24
C GLU A 118 2.25 27.76 8.08
N LYS A 119 2.87 27.17 7.04
CA LYS A 119 2.19 26.74 5.81
C LYS A 119 2.17 25.22 5.60
N GLU A 120 2.78 24.45 6.49
CA GLU A 120 2.99 23.01 6.30
C GLU A 120 1.88 22.18 6.95
N MET A 121 0.75 22.08 6.26
CA MET A 121 -0.45 21.41 6.77
C MET A 121 -0.54 19.92 6.39
N CYS A 122 0.31 19.45 5.47
CA CYS A 122 0.25 18.09 4.91
C CYS A 122 1.49 17.28 5.25
N VAL A 123 1.36 15.95 5.32
CA VAL A 123 2.47 15.07 5.70
C VAL A 123 2.91 14.22 4.52
N SER A 124 4.21 14.24 4.26
CA SER A 124 4.84 13.34 3.29
C SER A 124 5.81 12.38 3.96
N ALA A 125 5.81 11.13 3.54
CA ALA A 125 6.83 10.17 3.91
C ALA A 125 8.02 10.27 2.95
N TYR A 126 9.24 10.29 3.49
CA TYR A 126 10.48 10.40 2.73
C TYR A 126 11.33 9.14 2.84
N PHE A 127 11.47 8.40 1.73
CA PHE A 127 12.08 7.08 1.75
C PHE A 127 13.61 7.06 1.84
N GLU A 128 14.30 8.11 1.39
CA GLU A 128 15.75 8.25 1.64
C GLU A 128 16.05 8.44 3.13
N LYS A 129 15.06 8.87 3.91
CA LYS A 129 15.12 8.96 5.38
C LYS A 129 14.39 7.79 6.02
N GLU A 130 14.56 6.58 5.47
CA GLU A 130 13.97 5.33 5.97
C GLU A 130 12.43 5.29 6.00
N GLY A 131 11.77 6.19 5.28
CA GLY A 131 10.31 6.34 5.31
C GLY A 131 9.81 7.18 6.49
N LYS A 132 10.68 7.98 7.12
CA LYS A 132 10.30 8.97 8.13
C LYS A 132 9.51 10.11 7.50
N TRP A 133 8.69 10.77 8.31
CA TRP A 133 7.71 11.75 7.85
C TRP A 133 8.20 13.18 8.06
N GLU A 134 7.85 14.04 7.13
CA GLU A 134 8.06 15.49 7.15
C GLU A 134 6.74 16.15 6.83
N ASP A 135 6.38 17.24 7.51
CA ASP A 135 5.31 18.11 7.06
C ASP A 135 5.78 19.01 5.93
N TRP A 136 4.87 19.34 5.03
CA TRP A 136 5.12 20.11 3.82
C TRP A 136 3.87 20.91 3.46
N ASN A 137 4.05 21.97 2.66
CA ASN A 137 2.94 22.66 2.04
C ASN A 137 2.16 21.71 1.11
N CYS A 138 0.84 21.64 1.29
CA CYS A 138 -0.08 20.79 0.55
C CYS A 138 -0.12 21.04 -0.97
N ASP A 139 0.38 22.19 -1.41
CA ASP A 139 0.42 22.60 -2.82
C ASP A 139 1.54 21.91 -3.63
N TYR A 140 2.50 21.27 -2.95
CA TYR A 140 3.56 20.53 -3.65
C TYR A 140 2.99 19.29 -4.36
N LYS A 141 3.25 19.21 -5.67
CA LYS A 141 2.92 18.02 -6.48
C LYS A 141 3.93 16.91 -6.19
N ARG A 142 3.51 15.88 -5.46
CA ARG A 142 4.32 14.70 -5.14
C ARG A 142 3.53 13.43 -5.36
N ALA A 143 4.26 12.33 -5.61
CA ALA A 143 3.67 11.00 -5.65
C ALA A 143 2.83 10.75 -4.39
N PHE A 144 1.88 9.83 -4.45
CA PHE A 144 0.93 9.62 -3.36
C PHE A 144 0.53 8.16 -3.26
N VAL A 145 0.03 7.79 -2.09
CA VAL A 145 -0.38 6.41 -1.81
C VAL A 145 -1.84 6.39 -1.43
N CYS A 146 -2.65 5.65 -2.19
CA CYS A 146 -4.02 5.35 -1.81
C CYS A 146 -4.09 4.10 -0.95
N TYR A 147 -5.07 4.06 -0.07
CA TYR A 147 -5.45 2.91 0.73
C TYR A 147 -6.73 2.28 0.17
N ASN A 148 -6.73 0.95 0.13
CA ASN A 148 -7.90 0.14 -0.16
C ASN A 148 -8.23 -0.70 1.08
N LYS A 149 -9.43 -0.51 1.63
CA LYS A 149 -9.92 -1.31 2.74
C LYS A 149 -10.18 -2.71 2.20
N GLN A 150 -9.28 -3.64 2.50
CA GLN A 150 -9.47 -5.04 2.14
C GLN A 150 -10.86 -5.47 2.62
N LYS A 151 -11.67 -6.00 1.70
CA LYS A 151 -12.91 -6.66 2.06
C LYS A 151 -12.52 -7.88 2.88
N THR A 152 -12.70 -7.82 4.19
CA THR A 152 -12.71 -9.01 5.04
C THR A 152 -13.86 -9.88 4.55
N PHE A 153 -13.55 -10.89 3.74
CA PHE A 153 -14.51 -11.95 3.48
C PHE A 153 -14.65 -12.73 4.79
N PRO A 154 -15.83 -12.81 5.41
CA PRO A 154 -16.02 -13.69 6.55
C PRO A 154 -15.64 -15.09 6.09
N VAL A 155 -14.70 -15.71 6.81
CA VAL A 155 -14.42 -17.13 6.61
C VAL A 155 -15.62 -17.87 7.17
N THR A 156 -16.60 -18.15 6.32
CA THR A 156 -17.70 -19.05 6.67
C THR A 156 -17.10 -20.45 6.76
N ILE A 157 -16.81 -20.91 7.97
CA ILE A 157 -16.52 -22.33 8.21
C ILE A 157 -17.89 -23.01 8.25
N SER A 158 -18.27 -23.64 7.13
CA SER A 158 -19.40 -24.58 7.05
C SER A 158 -18.90 -25.99 7.26
#